data_AF-A0A4V3GXG0-F1
#
_entry.id   AF-A0A4V3GXG0-F1
#
_cell.length_a   1.000
_cell.length_b   1.000
_cell.length_c   1.000
_cell.angle_alpha   90.00
_cell.angle_beta   90.00
_cell.angle_gamma   90.00
#
_symmetry.space_group_name_H-M   'P 1'
#
loop_
_entity.id
_entity.type
_entity.pdbx_description
1 polymer ?
#
loop_
_entity_poly.entity_id
_entity_poly.type
_entity_poly.pdbx_seq_one_letter_code
_entity_poly.pdbx_strand_id
1 'polypeptide(L)'
;MKSAYEKAMERADEVYGAKADDVNSLEIRENLKEIMAPFFKEEMDAEALWHELKDKDEAYLKEAQLMLIESIGLRNSSEQIKRRKEAVVAVESLKESGNSTFFEKQFTQAQSLQQQYQTQKKQLDEQVKQHLEQAQSQGQGQNPLAAAQNRNADSQNGMNAQMRQQLAQKVSEFQEGYNKRFNQLIEKMKAEIE
;
A
#
# COMPACT_ATOMS: atom_id res chain seq x y z
N MET A 1 -23.36 -42.34 13.47
CA MET A 1 -22.97 -42.09 12.06
C MET A 1 -23.73 -40.86 11.63
N LYS A 2 -23.05 -39.74 11.32
CA LYS A 2 -23.74 -38.48 10.99
C LYS A 2 -24.50 -38.61 9.66
N SER A 3 -25.71 -38.06 9.61
CA SER A 3 -26.56 -38.02 8.42
C SER A 3 -25.91 -37.15 7.32
N ALA A 4 -26.29 -37.40 6.07
CA ALA A 4 -25.88 -36.56 4.93
C ALA A 4 -26.32 -35.09 5.12
N TYR A 5 -27.46 -34.87 5.79
CA TYR A 5 -27.94 -33.54 6.14
C TYR A 5 -27.05 -32.84 7.17
N GLU A 6 -26.65 -33.54 8.23
CA GLU A 6 -25.75 -32.99 9.26
C GLU A 6 -24.38 -32.65 8.68
N LYS A 7 -23.85 -33.49 7.78
CA LYS A 7 -22.60 -33.20 7.08
C LYS A 7 -22.70 -32.01 6.13
N ALA A 8 -23.87 -31.80 5.51
CA ALA A 8 -24.09 -30.64 4.65
C ALA A 8 -24.22 -29.35 5.47
N MET A 9 -24.87 -29.42 6.63
CA MET A 9 -25.04 -28.28 7.54
C MET A 9 -23.71 -27.88 8.21
N GLU A 10 -22.90 -28.85 8.66
CA GLU A 10 -21.55 -28.61 9.21
C GLU A 10 -20.63 -27.97 8.17
N ARG A 11 -20.70 -28.42 6.91
CA ARG A 11 -19.93 -27.82 5.81
C ARG A 11 -20.45 -26.44 5.40
N ALA A 12 -21.74 -26.18 5.58
CA ALA A 12 -22.31 -24.86 5.35
C ALA A 12 -21.92 -23.89 6.48
N ASP A 13 -21.87 -24.32 7.73
CA ASP A 13 -21.34 -23.53 8.85
C ASP A 13 -19.82 -23.29 8.70
N GLU A 14 -19.05 -24.26 8.20
CA GLU A 14 -17.61 -24.05 7.93
C GLU A 14 -17.33 -23.06 6.78
N VAL A 15 -18.25 -22.94 5.80
CA VAL A 15 -18.05 -22.12 4.59
C VAL A 15 -18.80 -20.78 4.66
N TYR A 16 -19.95 -20.75 5.33
CA TYR A 16 -20.89 -19.62 5.42
C TYR A 16 -21.31 -19.31 6.86
N GLY A 17 -20.79 -20.03 7.85
CA GLY A 17 -20.92 -19.63 9.25
C GLY A 17 -20.14 -18.34 9.44
N ALA A 18 -20.78 -17.23 9.10
CA ALA A 18 -20.34 -15.93 9.51
C ALA A 18 -20.13 -16.02 11.01
N LYS A 19 -18.88 -15.78 11.47
CA LYS A 19 -18.69 -15.36 12.84
C LYS A 19 -19.67 -14.22 13.06
N ALA A 20 -20.42 -14.23 14.15
CA ALA A 20 -21.45 -13.23 14.41
C ALA A 20 -20.91 -11.77 14.35
N ASP A 21 -19.59 -11.58 14.37
CA ASP A 21 -18.89 -10.30 14.17
C ASP A 21 -18.85 -9.80 12.70
N ASP A 22 -18.96 -10.68 11.69
CA ASP A 22 -18.74 -10.32 10.28
C ASP A 22 -19.97 -9.63 9.65
N VAL A 23 -21.14 -9.75 10.29
CA VAL A 23 -22.40 -9.14 9.82
C VAL A 23 -22.47 -7.64 10.16
N ASN A 24 -21.60 -7.12 11.06
CA ASN A 24 -21.61 -5.71 11.47
C ASN A 24 -20.50 -4.86 10.81
N SER A 25 -19.35 -5.44 10.46
CA SER A 25 -18.20 -4.69 9.90
C SER A 25 -18.55 -3.96 8.60
N LEU A 26 -19.24 -4.64 7.67
CA LEU A 26 -19.61 -4.04 6.39
C LEU A 26 -20.60 -2.87 6.56
N GLU A 27 -21.61 -3.03 7.43
CA GLU A 27 -22.59 -1.98 7.71
C GLU A 27 -21.93 -0.76 8.38
N ILE A 28 -21.06 -1.01 9.37
CA ILE A 28 -20.26 0.03 10.01
C ILE A 28 -19.42 0.78 8.98
N ARG A 29 -18.73 0.06 8.08
CA ARG A 29 -17.91 0.68 7.03
C ARG A 29 -18.73 1.52 6.07
N GLU A 30 -19.93 1.09 5.67
CA GLU A 30 -20.81 1.91 4.83
C GLU A 30 -21.19 3.22 5.53
N ASN A 31 -21.56 3.15 6.81
CA ASN A 31 -21.88 4.35 7.61
C ASN A 31 -20.65 5.26 7.81
N LEU A 32 -19.48 4.67 8.03
CA LEU A 32 -18.23 5.41 8.18
C LEU A 32 -17.79 6.12 6.90
N LYS A 33 -18.17 5.65 5.70
CA LYS A 33 -17.81 6.34 4.45
C LYS A 33 -18.32 7.78 4.43
N GLU A 34 -19.54 8.03 4.90
CA GLU A 34 -20.10 9.38 4.94
C GLU A 34 -19.32 10.28 5.90
N ILE A 35 -19.00 9.75 7.09
CA ILE A 35 -18.25 10.47 8.13
C ILE A 35 -16.81 10.75 7.69
N MET A 36 -16.15 9.76 7.09
CA MET A 36 -14.72 9.82 6.77
C MET A 36 -14.44 10.43 5.38
N ALA A 37 -15.43 10.55 4.50
CA ALA A 37 -15.24 11.12 3.17
C ALA A 37 -14.66 12.55 3.20
N PRO A 38 -15.16 13.50 4.02
CA PRO A 38 -14.55 14.82 4.17
C PRO A 38 -13.08 14.75 4.59
N PHE A 39 -12.72 13.79 5.46
CA PHE A 39 -11.33 13.57 5.81
C PHE A 39 -10.53 13.11 4.60
N PHE A 40 -10.97 12.08 3.86
CA PHE A 40 -10.20 11.64 2.69
C PHE A 40 -10.09 12.69 1.57
N LYS A 41 -11.04 13.63 1.50
CA LYS A 41 -11.03 14.79 0.57
C LYS A 41 -10.20 15.99 1.04
N GLU A 42 -9.58 15.92 2.20
CA GLU A 42 -8.82 17.04 2.79
C GLU A 42 -9.70 18.23 3.22
N GLU A 43 -11.00 18.01 3.40
CA GLU A 43 -11.98 18.99 3.88
C GLU A 43 -12.13 18.98 5.41
N MET A 44 -11.61 17.95 6.08
CA MET A 44 -11.71 17.72 7.53
C MET A 44 -10.38 17.21 8.08
N ASP A 45 -9.86 17.74 9.18
CA ASP A 45 -8.62 17.24 9.79
C ASP A 45 -8.85 16.12 10.83
N ALA A 46 -7.79 15.69 11.51
CA ALA A 46 -7.86 14.62 12.51
C ALA A 46 -8.66 15.02 13.76
N GLU A 47 -8.64 16.29 14.16
CA GLU A 47 -9.39 16.79 15.32
C GLU A 47 -10.89 16.86 14.99
N ALA A 48 -11.24 17.34 13.80
CA ALA A 48 -12.62 17.32 13.35
C ALA A 48 -13.13 15.88 13.16
N LEU A 49 -12.31 14.97 12.62
CA LEU A 49 -12.68 13.54 12.55
C LEU A 49 -12.89 12.92 13.94
N TRP A 50 -12.06 13.30 14.92
CA TRP A 50 -12.23 12.88 16.31
C TRP A 50 -13.60 13.31 16.86
N HIS A 51 -14.00 14.56 16.60
CA HIS A 51 -15.29 15.07 17.05
C HIS A 51 -16.49 14.30 16.47
N GLU A 52 -16.41 13.90 15.21
CA GLU A 52 -17.45 13.09 14.55
C GLU A 52 -17.55 11.66 15.11
N LEU A 53 -16.45 11.13 15.67
CA LEU A 53 -16.35 9.75 16.14
C LEU A 53 -16.46 9.60 17.67
N LYS A 54 -16.36 10.68 18.45
CA LYS A 54 -16.26 10.62 19.92
C LYS A 54 -17.41 9.91 20.63
N ASP A 55 -18.61 9.92 20.03
CA ASP A 55 -19.83 9.33 20.60
C ASP A 55 -20.16 7.96 19.97
N LYS A 56 -19.25 7.42 19.16
CA LYS A 56 -19.40 6.11 18.51
C LYS A 56 -18.90 4.99 19.42
N ASP A 57 -19.47 3.80 19.24
CA ASP A 57 -18.99 2.61 19.95
C ASP A 57 -17.61 2.15 19.44
N GLU A 58 -16.97 1.27 20.21
CA GLU A 58 -15.63 0.79 19.90
C GLU A 58 -15.55 0.06 18.54
N ALA A 59 -16.61 -0.59 18.07
CA ALA A 59 -16.61 -1.27 16.77
C ALA A 59 -16.48 -0.28 15.62
N TYR A 60 -17.17 0.87 15.70
CA TYR A 60 -16.97 1.98 14.75
C TYR A 60 -15.55 2.54 14.81
N LEU A 61 -14.98 2.69 16.01
CA LEU A 61 -13.61 3.19 16.17
C LEU A 61 -12.60 2.22 15.53
N LYS A 62 -12.73 0.91 15.77
CA LYS A 62 -11.89 -0.12 15.16
C LYS A 62 -11.95 -0.08 13.64
N GLU A 63 -13.15 -0.03 13.06
CA GLU A 63 -13.30 0.02 11.59
C GLU A 63 -12.78 1.33 11.00
N ALA A 64 -12.96 2.46 11.67
CA ALA A 64 -12.39 3.74 11.22
C ALA A 64 -10.86 3.68 11.18
N GLN A 65 -10.22 3.08 12.19
CA GLN A 65 -8.77 2.89 12.21
C GLN A 65 -8.30 1.95 11.09
N LEU A 66 -9.02 0.83 10.87
CA LEU A 66 -8.72 -0.08 9.77
C LEU A 66 -8.80 0.63 8.42
N MET A 67 -9.84 1.41 8.16
CA MET A 67 -9.97 2.20 6.92
C MET A 67 -8.82 3.20 6.73
N LEU A 68 -8.38 3.87 7.80
CA LEU A 68 -7.24 4.79 7.75
C LEU A 68 -5.93 4.07 7.43
N ILE A 69 -5.67 2.93 8.08
CA ILE A 69 -4.48 2.10 7.88
C ILE A 69 -4.48 1.46 6.48
N GLU A 70 -5.63 1.02 5.98
CA GLU A 70 -5.76 0.45 4.63
C GLU A 70 -5.56 1.51 3.53
N SER A 71 -5.74 2.79 3.86
CA SER A 71 -5.58 3.90 2.91
C SER A 71 -4.13 4.34 2.69
N ILE A 72 -3.15 3.80 3.44
CA ILE A 72 -1.74 4.13 3.27
C ILE A 72 -0.97 3.07 2.46
N GLY A 73 0.04 3.54 1.73
CA GLY A 73 0.85 2.74 0.82
C GLY A 73 2.10 3.51 0.38
N LEU A 74 3.03 2.82 -0.28
CA LEU A 74 4.28 3.41 -0.79
C LEU A 74 4.08 4.55 -1.81
N ARG A 75 2.89 4.60 -2.43
CA ARG A 75 2.52 5.65 -3.40
C ARG A 75 2.03 6.93 -2.73
N ASN A 76 1.60 6.87 -1.47
CA ASN A 76 1.18 8.06 -0.76
C ASN A 76 2.37 8.98 -0.51
N SER A 77 2.09 10.27 -0.38
CA SER A 77 3.10 11.24 0.06
C SER A 77 3.38 11.09 1.56
N SER A 78 4.54 11.59 1.98
CA SER A 78 4.89 11.66 3.40
C SER A 78 3.84 12.42 4.22
N GLU A 79 3.25 13.48 3.66
CA GLU A 79 2.22 14.27 4.33
C GLU A 79 0.90 13.50 4.42
N GLN A 80 0.53 12.75 3.38
CA GLN A 80 -0.64 11.88 3.43
C GLN A 80 -0.51 10.84 4.54
N ILE A 81 0.65 10.17 4.67
CA ILE A 81 0.91 9.19 5.73
C ILE A 81 0.85 9.85 7.11
N LYS A 82 1.46 11.04 7.26
CA LYS A 82 1.42 11.82 8.52
C LYS A 82 -0.03 12.17 8.91
N ARG A 83 -0.85 12.59 7.96
CA ARG A 83 -2.26 12.90 8.20
C ARG A 83 -3.07 11.67 8.63
N ARG A 84 -2.80 10.50 8.05
CA ARG A 84 -3.42 9.23 8.50
C ARG A 84 -2.95 8.83 9.90
N LYS A 85 -1.66 9.05 10.21
CA LYS A 85 -1.14 8.84 11.57
C LYS A 85 -1.92 9.66 12.59
N GLU A 86 -2.04 10.97 12.35
CA GLU A 86 -2.75 11.89 13.25
C GLU A 86 -4.20 11.45 13.46
N ALA A 87 -4.89 11.07 12.38
CA ALA A 87 -6.24 10.55 12.47
C ALA A 87 -6.32 9.23 13.26
N VAL A 88 -5.43 8.26 13.01
CA VAL A 88 -5.45 6.98 13.75
C VAL A 88 -5.17 7.18 15.23
N VAL A 89 -4.22 8.07 15.57
CA VAL A 89 -3.91 8.42 16.96
C VAL A 89 -5.08 9.13 17.63
N ALA A 90 -5.76 10.02 16.92
CA ALA A 90 -6.96 10.68 17.41
C ALA A 90 -8.06 9.63 17.69
N VAL A 91 -8.38 8.77 16.72
CA VAL A 91 -9.37 7.70 16.92
C VAL A 91 -8.96 6.75 18.05
N GLU A 92 -7.67 6.42 18.19
CA GLU A 92 -7.17 5.56 19.28
C GLU A 92 -7.39 6.18 20.66
N SER A 93 -7.30 7.52 20.76
CA SER A 93 -7.52 8.24 22.03
C SER A 93 -8.97 8.18 22.53
N LEU A 94 -9.92 7.79 21.67
CA LEU A 94 -11.32 7.59 22.04
C LEU A 94 -11.57 6.23 22.70
N LYS A 95 -10.62 5.29 22.61
CA LYS A 95 -10.73 3.95 23.19
C LYS A 95 -10.25 3.95 24.65
N GLU A 96 -10.94 3.20 25.51
CA GLU A 96 -10.59 3.12 26.94
C GLU A 96 -9.19 2.52 27.18
N SER A 97 -8.77 1.58 26.33
CA SER A 97 -7.47 0.90 26.40
C SER A 97 -6.58 1.20 25.19
N GLY A 98 -6.55 2.46 24.74
CA GLY A 98 -5.81 2.85 23.55
C GLY A 98 -4.28 2.77 23.68
N ASN A 99 -3.60 2.38 22.59
CA ASN A 99 -2.15 2.29 22.44
C ASN A 99 -1.63 3.28 21.37
N SER A 100 -1.89 4.58 21.57
CA SER A 100 -1.47 5.63 20.62
C SER A 100 0.03 5.59 20.30
N THR A 101 0.87 5.30 21.30
CA THR A 101 2.33 5.20 21.15
C THR A 101 2.73 4.12 20.13
N PHE A 102 2.02 2.99 20.11
CA PHE A 102 2.27 1.94 19.12
C PHE A 102 2.01 2.45 17.70
N PHE A 103 0.85 3.08 17.45
CA PHE A 103 0.50 3.59 16.13
C PHE A 103 1.45 4.70 15.69
N GLU A 104 1.80 5.64 16.57
CA GLU A 104 2.81 6.67 16.27
C GLU A 104 4.12 6.07 15.78
N LYS A 105 4.59 5.01 16.45
CA LYS A 105 5.82 4.30 16.08
C LYS A 105 5.68 3.59 14.73
N GLN A 106 4.59 2.85 14.50
CA GLN A 106 4.41 2.13 13.24
C GLN A 106 4.27 3.08 12.04
N PHE A 107 3.51 4.17 12.20
CA PHE A 107 3.38 5.18 11.15
C PHE A 107 4.69 5.93 10.87
N THR A 108 5.51 6.19 11.90
CA THR A 108 6.86 6.76 11.71
C THR A 108 7.74 5.80 10.88
N GLN A 109 7.65 4.50 11.13
CA GLN A 109 8.34 3.50 10.32
C GLN A 109 7.81 3.44 8.89
N ALA A 110 6.48 3.52 8.70
CA ALA A 110 5.86 3.54 7.38
C ALA A 110 6.29 4.78 6.58
N GLN A 111 6.35 5.95 7.22
CA GLN A 111 6.83 7.19 6.61
C GLN A 111 8.31 7.08 6.20
N SER A 112 9.17 6.54 7.08
CA SER A 112 10.58 6.30 6.75
C SER A 112 10.73 5.34 5.57
N LEU A 113 9.97 4.25 5.56
CA LEU A 113 10.01 3.25 4.49
C LEU A 113 9.51 3.83 3.16
N GLN A 114 8.47 4.66 3.19
CA GLN A 114 7.98 5.38 2.01
C GLN A 114 9.04 6.35 1.46
N GLN A 115 9.71 7.13 2.32
CA GLN A 115 10.77 8.05 1.89
C GLN A 115 11.94 7.29 1.25
N GLN A 116 12.40 6.20 1.88
CA GLN A 116 13.46 5.36 1.34
C GLN A 116 13.07 4.77 -0.03
N TYR A 117 11.82 4.32 -0.18
CA TYR A 117 11.29 3.85 -1.46
C TYR A 117 11.35 4.93 -2.53
N GLN A 118 10.89 6.15 -2.25
CA GLN A 118 10.91 7.24 -3.24
C GLN A 118 12.33 7.63 -3.65
N THR A 119 13.26 7.70 -2.69
CA THR A 119 14.68 7.99 -2.97
C THR A 119 15.29 6.91 -3.86
N GLN A 120 15.13 5.64 -3.51
CA GLN A 120 15.71 4.55 -4.30
C GLN A 120 15.04 4.39 -5.67
N LYS A 121 13.72 4.61 -5.75
CA LYS A 121 13.01 4.62 -7.04
C LYS A 121 13.60 5.69 -7.96
N LYS A 122 13.80 6.91 -7.47
CA LYS A 122 14.41 7.99 -8.25
C LYS A 122 15.81 7.63 -8.74
N GLN A 123 16.64 7.03 -7.87
CA GLN A 123 17.97 6.57 -8.25
C GLN A 123 17.94 5.48 -9.33
N LEU A 124 17.01 4.52 -9.23
CA LEU A 124 16.81 3.50 -10.25
C LEU A 124 16.35 4.12 -11.58
N ASP A 125 15.39 5.04 -11.55
CA ASP A 125 14.90 5.74 -12.74
C ASP A 125 16.03 6.53 -13.43
N GLU A 126 16.90 7.20 -12.65
CA GLU A 126 18.09 7.90 -13.16
C GLU A 126 19.10 6.93 -13.79
N GLN A 127 19.35 5.77 -13.17
CA GLN A 127 20.23 4.73 -13.74
C GLN A 127 19.67 4.19 -15.06
N VAL A 128 18.35 3.91 -15.11
CA VAL A 128 17.67 3.47 -16.34
C VAL A 128 17.87 4.51 -17.44
N LYS A 129 17.64 5.79 -17.12
CA LYS A 129 17.78 6.90 -18.06
C LYS A 129 19.20 7.04 -18.60
N GLN A 130 20.21 7.02 -17.72
CA GLN A 130 21.63 7.10 -18.12
C GLN A 130 22.03 5.96 -19.06
N HIS A 131 21.57 4.74 -18.79
CA HIS A 131 21.86 3.60 -19.67
C HIS A 131 21.19 3.72 -21.03
N LEU A 132 19.97 4.28 -21.10
CA LEU A 132 19.28 4.54 -22.37
C LEU A 132 19.99 5.64 -23.19
N GLU A 133 20.47 6.70 -22.54
CA GLU A 133 21.22 7.77 -23.20
C GLU A 133 22.58 7.29 -23.74
N GLN A 134 23.31 6.49 -22.96
CA GLN A 134 24.57 5.85 -23.39
C GLN A 134 24.37 4.90 -24.57
N ALA A 135 23.31 4.11 -24.53
CA ALA A 135 22.88 3.23 -25.63
C ALA A 135 22.61 3.99 -26.93
N GLN A 136 21.92 5.13 -26.87
CA GLN A 136 21.58 5.95 -28.03
C GLN A 136 22.80 6.67 -28.62
N SER A 137 23.68 7.18 -27.76
CA SER A 137 24.91 7.89 -28.17
C SER A 137 25.94 6.96 -28.82
N GLN A 138 26.05 5.70 -28.37
CA GLN A 138 26.93 4.71 -29.00
C GLN A 138 26.39 4.20 -30.34
N GLY A 139 25.06 4.22 -30.55
CA GLY A 139 24.42 3.85 -31.82
C GLY A 139 24.57 4.88 -32.95
N GLN A 140 24.86 6.14 -32.63
CA GLN A 140 25.06 7.21 -33.63
C GLN A 140 26.51 7.31 -34.15
N GLY A 141 27.46 6.58 -33.55
CA GLY A 141 28.88 6.64 -33.90
C GLY A 141 29.34 5.70 -35.02
N GLN A 142 28.47 4.84 -35.56
CA GLN A 142 28.85 3.91 -36.63
C GLN A 142 28.46 4.44 -38.01
N ASN A 143 29.50 4.69 -38.82
CA ASN A 143 29.51 5.03 -40.24
C ASN A 143 28.16 4.82 -40.99
N PRO A 144 27.60 5.85 -41.64
CA PRO A 144 26.33 5.75 -42.37
C PRO A 144 26.32 4.69 -43.49
N LEU A 145 27.48 4.25 -43.96
CA LEU A 145 27.60 3.16 -44.95
C LEU A 145 27.42 1.74 -44.36
N ALA A 146 27.69 1.52 -43.07
CA ALA A 146 27.49 0.20 -42.44
C ALA A 146 26.01 -0.05 -42.06
N ALA A 147 25.25 1.02 -41.82
CA ALA A 147 23.82 0.95 -41.50
C ALA A 147 22.93 0.56 -42.69
N ALA A 148 23.42 0.68 -43.93
CA ALA A 148 22.66 0.34 -45.13
C ALA A 148 22.68 -1.16 -45.47
N GLN A 149 23.70 -1.91 -45.04
CA GLN A 149 23.86 -3.34 -45.37
C GLN A 149 23.27 -4.29 -44.33
N ASN A 150 23.00 -3.82 -43.10
CA ASN A 150 22.48 -4.67 -42.02
C ASN A 150 21.03 -4.32 -41.65
N ARG A 151 20.16 -4.13 -42.67
CA ARG A 151 18.72 -3.90 -42.51
C ARG A 151 17.94 -5.19 -42.23
N ASN A 152 18.48 -6.11 -41.44
CA ASN A 152 17.73 -7.25 -40.94
C ASN A 152 18.04 -7.42 -39.44
N ALA A 153 16.99 -7.24 -38.65
CA ALA A 153 16.84 -7.53 -37.21
C ALA A 153 17.42 -6.53 -36.17
N ASP A 154 16.50 -5.92 -35.42
CA ASP A 154 16.59 -5.55 -33.99
C ASP A 154 17.49 -4.41 -33.48
N SER A 155 18.10 -3.59 -34.33
CA SER A 155 18.92 -2.45 -33.85
C SER A 155 18.12 -1.21 -33.38
N GLN A 156 16.81 -1.29 -33.16
CA GLN A 156 16.02 -0.14 -32.68
C GLN A 156 16.06 0.07 -31.15
N ASN A 157 16.68 -0.84 -30.40
CA ASN A 157 16.75 -0.76 -28.95
C ASN A 157 18.22 -0.82 -28.51
N GLY A 158 18.87 0.34 -28.34
CA GLY A 158 20.30 0.43 -27.98
C GLY A 158 20.72 -0.25 -26.66
N MET A 159 19.81 -0.92 -25.96
CA MET A 159 20.09 -1.69 -24.73
C MET A 159 19.94 -3.18 -25.04
N ASN A 160 21.05 -3.95 -24.93
CA ASN A 160 21.07 -5.41 -25.07
C ASN A 160 20.01 -6.06 -24.15
N ALA A 161 19.32 -7.09 -24.65
CA ALA A 161 18.34 -7.91 -23.93
C ALA A 161 18.80 -8.34 -22.52
N GLN A 162 20.07 -8.72 -22.35
CA GLN A 162 20.62 -9.10 -21.04
C GLN A 162 20.59 -7.95 -20.03
N MET A 163 20.93 -6.73 -20.46
CA MET A 163 20.91 -5.54 -19.60
C MET A 163 19.48 -5.16 -19.22
N ARG A 164 18.54 -5.25 -20.18
CA ARG A 164 17.10 -5.03 -19.92
C ARG A 164 16.57 -6.00 -18.87
N GLN A 165 16.94 -7.28 -18.98
CA GLN A 165 16.51 -8.31 -18.05
C GLN A 165 17.06 -8.06 -16.63
N GLN A 166 18.34 -7.70 -16.51
CA GLN A 166 18.94 -7.35 -15.21
C GLN A 166 18.26 -6.14 -14.57
N LEU A 167 17.94 -5.12 -15.36
CA LEU A 167 17.28 -3.91 -14.86
C LEU A 167 15.85 -4.20 -14.42
N ALA A 168 15.10 -4.97 -15.21
CA ALA A 168 13.76 -5.43 -14.84
C ALA A 168 13.78 -6.24 -13.54
N GLN A 169 14.75 -7.15 -13.39
CA GLN A 169 14.93 -7.93 -12.17
C GLN A 169 15.20 -7.04 -10.95
N LYS A 170 16.13 -6.09 -11.06
CA LYS A 170 16.43 -5.13 -9.97
C LYS A 170 15.21 -4.32 -9.57
N VAL A 171 14.42 -3.86 -10.55
CA VAL A 171 13.18 -3.12 -10.28
C VAL A 171 12.14 -4.00 -9.59
N SER A 172 11.99 -5.26 -10.01
CA SER A 172 11.07 -6.22 -9.38
C SER A 172 11.45 -6.48 -7.92
N GLU A 173 12.72 -6.85 -7.68
CA GLU A 173 13.25 -7.13 -6.34
C GLU A 173 13.12 -5.91 -5.41
N PHE A 174 13.40 -4.71 -5.93
CA PHE A 174 13.18 -3.46 -5.23
C PHE A 174 11.71 -3.28 -4.84
N GLN A 175 10.78 -3.39 -5.79
CA GLN A 175 9.36 -3.20 -5.53
C GLN A 175 8.81 -4.24 -4.54
N GLU A 176 9.12 -5.52 -4.76
CA GLU A 176 8.70 -6.62 -3.90
C GLU A 176 9.24 -6.47 -2.48
N GLY A 177 10.52 -6.13 -2.34
CA GLY A 177 11.16 -5.94 -1.04
C GLY A 177 10.49 -4.86 -0.20
N TYR A 178 10.20 -3.71 -0.80
CA TYR A 178 9.51 -2.61 -0.12
C TYR A 178 8.04 -2.92 0.14
N ASN A 179 7.32 -3.49 -0.82
CA ASN A 179 5.92 -3.88 -0.65
C ASN A 179 5.78 -4.87 0.51
N LYS A 180 6.65 -5.89 0.58
CA LYS A 180 6.63 -6.88 1.67
C LYS A 180 6.83 -6.22 3.03
N ARG A 181 7.84 -5.36 3.17
CA ARG A 181 8.12 -4.65 4.44
C ARG A 181 6.99 -3.70 4.82
N PHE A 182 6.41 -3.00 3.85
CA PHE A 182 5.32 -2.08 4.09
C PHE A 182 4.07 -2.85 4.53
N ASN A 183 3.71 -3.92 3.83
CA ASN A 183 2.59 -4.79 4.20
C ASN A 183 2.78 -5.38 5.60
N GLN A 184 4.00 -5.77 5.98
CA GLN A 184 4.27 -6.23 7.35
C GLN A 184 4.00 -5.16 8.42
N LEU A 185 4.19 -3.87 8.11
CA LEU A 185 3.81 -2.79 9.03
C LEU A 185 2.29 -2.65 9.09
N ILE A 186 1.61 -2.74 7.95
CA ILE A 186 0.14 -2.70 7.87
C ILE A 186 -0.47 -3.84 8.70
N GLU A 187 -0.03 -5.08 8.49
CA GLU A 187 -0.55 -6.23 9.23
C GLU A 187 -0.30 -6.13 10.73
N LYS A 188 0.85 -5.59 11.16
CA LYS A 188 1.09 -5.32 12.59
C LYS A 188 0.12 -4.29 13.15
N MET A 189 -0.19 -3.24 12.38
CA MET A 189 -1.14 -2.22 12.82
C MET A 189 -2.56 -2.77 12.90
N LYS A 190 -2.96 -3.61 11.95
CA LYS A 190 -4.27 -4.28 11.98
C LYS A 190 -4.41 -5.21 13.18
N ALA A 191 -3.38 -6.03 13.45
CA ALA A 191 -3.38 -6.96 14.57
C ALA A 191 -3.43 -6.28 15.95
N GLU A 192 -3.02 -5.03 16.08
CA GLU A 192 -3.15 -4.26 17.33
C GLU A 192 -4.58 -3.74 17.56
N ILE A 193 -5.39 -3.64 16.51
CA ILE A 193 -6.78 -3.15 16.60
C ILE A 193 -7.73 -4.26 17.06
N GLU A 194 -7.42 -5.51 16.71
CA GLU A 194 -8.19 -6.71 17.06
C GLU A 194 -8.27 -6.92 18.58
#